data_AF-A0A1G9S0W5-F1
#
_entry.id   AF-A0A1G9S0W5-F1
#
_cell.length_a   1.000
_cell.length_b   1.000
_cell.length_c   1.000
_cell.angle_alpha   90.00
_cell.angle_beta   90.00
_cell.angle_gamma   90.00
#
_symmetry.space_group_name_H-M   'P 1'
#
loop_
_entity.id
_entity.type
_entity.pdbx_description
1 polymer ?
#
loop_
_entity_poly.entity_id
_entity_poly.type
_entity_poly.pdbx_seq_one_letter_code
_entity_poly.pdbx_strand_id
1 'polypeptide(L)'
;MGENEEVEKNIVHVDEDLKELIPMFLENRRQNIEDLQKLLAEKNYEEIEKLGHKIKGSGGGYGFDRVTELGRDIEEAAAAEDHSSLQKSIEELAEYMEGVEIVYE
;
A
#
# COMPACT_ATOMS: atom_id res chain seq x y z
N MET A 1 -17.16 16.10 -20.43
CA MET A 1 -17.24 14.65 -20.14
C MET A 1 -16.37 14.49 -18.91
N GLY A 2 -16.88 14.48 -17.68
CA GLY A 2 -18.17 13.98 -17.23
C GLY A 2 -17.96 12.67 -16.48
N GLU A 3 -16.98 12.63 -15.59
CA GLU A 3 -16.77 11.54 -14.63
C GLU A 3 -16.55 12.23 -13.28
N ASN A 4 -17.67 12.61 -12.65
CA ASN A 4 -17.73 12.71 -11.20
C ASN A 4 -17.65 11.27 -10.72
N GLU A 5 -16.44 10.77 -10.51
CA GLU A 5 -16.27 9.63 -9.65
C GLU A 5 -16.24 10.22 -8.24
N GLU A 6 -17.18 9.78 -7.39
CA GLU A 6 -17.15 10.05 -5.96
C GLU A 6 -15.87 9.41 -5.43
N VAL A 7 -14.74 10.12 -5.54
CA VAL A 7 -13.49 9.72 -4.91
C VAL A 7 -13.79 9.76 -3.42
N GLU A 8 -14.09 8.58 -2.86
CA GLU A 8 -14.02 8.35 -1.43
C GLU A 8 -12.66 8.90 -1.03
N LYS A 9 -12.66 10.11 -0.46
CA LYS A 9 -11.42 10.79 -0.12
C LYS A 9 -10.74 9.86 0.89
N ASN A 10 -9.68 9.19 0.45
CA ASN A 10 -8.84 8.39 1.31
C ASN A 10 -8.07 9.36 2.19
N ILE A 11 -8.76 9.96 3.15
CA ILE A 11 -8.20 10.94 4.08
C ILE A 11 -7.47 10.14 5.15
N VAL A 12 -6.15 10.28 5.17
CA VAL A 12 -5.33 9.70 6.24
C VAL A 12 -4.96 10.79 7.21
N HIS A 13 -5.31 10.55 8.46
CA HIS A 13 -4.99 11.40 9.59
C HIS A 13 -3.60 11.00 10.08
N VAL A 14 -2.65 11.91 9.92
CA VAL A 14 -1.26 11.74 10.33
C VAL A 14 -0.96 12.75 11.42
N ASP A 15 -0.30 12.29 12.47
CA ASP A 15 0.20 13.17 13.52
C ASP A 15 1.19 14.21 12.97
N GLU A 16 1.08 15.48 13.37
CA GLU A 16 1.96 16.54 12.90
C GLU A 16 3.46 16.28 13.14
N ASP A 17 3.82 15.51 14.18
CA ASP A 17 5.19 15.04 14.44
C ASP A 17 5.74 14.13 13.33
N LEU A 18 4.85 13.43 12.60
CA LEU A 18 5.23 12.50 11.52
C LEU A 18 5.27 13.18 10.15
N LYS A 19 4.88 14.45 10.04
CA LYS A 19 4.83 15.21 8.79
C LYS A 19 6.15 15.21 8.02
N GLU A 20 7.28 15.28 8.73
CA GLU A 20 8.61 15.25 8.11
C GLU A 20 8.98 13.86 7.56
N LEU A 21 8.36 12.80 8.10
CA LEU A 21 8.57 11.41 7.68
C LEU A 21 7.63 10.98 6.56
N ILE A 22 6.46 11.61 6.42
CA ILE A 22 5.48 11.31 5.37
C ILE A 22 6.03 11.32 3.94
N PRO A 23 6.76 12.36 3.48
CA PRO A 23 7.29 12.33 2.11
C PRO A 23 8.25 11.15 1.89
N MET A 24 9.08 10.84 2.88
CA MET A 24 9.98 9.68 2.84
C MET A 24 9.19 8.36 2.86
N PHE A 25 8.12 8.29 3.65
CA PHE A 25 7.23 7.15 3.70
C PHE A 25 6.57 6.92 2.33
N LEU A 26 5.98 7.94 1.71
CA LEU A 26 5.35 7.83 0.40
C LEU A 26 6.32 7.37 -0.68
N GLU A 27 7.54 7.91 -0.70
CA GLU A 27 8.59 7.47 -1.62
C GLU A 27 8.97 6.00 -1.39
N ASN A 28 9.17 5.60 -0.12
CA ASN A 28 9.46 4.21 0.23
C ASN A 28 8.31 3.29 -0.20
N ARG A 29 7.06 3.72 -0.01
CA ARG A 29 5.87 2.96 -0.41
C ARG A 29 5.76 2.77 -1.90
N ARG A 30 6.02 3.81 -2.70
CA ARG A 30 6.10 3.69 -4.16
C ARG A 30 7.17 2.67 -4.56
N GLN A 31 8.35 2.73 -3.95
CA GLN A 31 9.41 1.75 -4.20
C GLN A 31 8.97 0.33 -3.83
N ASN A 32 8.24 0.15 -2.72
CA ASN A 32 7.72 -1.15 -2.29
C ASN A 32 6.72 -1.70 -3.32
N ILE A 33 5.83 -0.87 -3.87
CA ILE A 33 4.88 -1.25 -4.92
C ILE A 33 5.64 -1.70 -6.18
N GLU A 34 6.66 -0.96 -6.60
CA GLU A 34 7.47 -1.33 -7.75
C GLU A 34 8.21 -2.67 -7.53
N ASP A 35 8.77 -2.88 -6.34
CA ASP A 35 9.40 -4.15 -5.96
C ASP A 35 8.37 -5.30 -5.95
N LEU A 36 7.18 -5.09 -5.38
CA LEU A 36 6.09 -6.07 -5.41
C LEU A 36 5.72 -6.45 -6.85
N GLN A 37 5.57 -5.48 -7.75
CA GLN A 37 5.27 -5.75 -9.17
C GLN A 37 6.38 -6.54 -9.87
N LYS A 38 7.65 -6.23 -9.58
CA LYS A 38 8.79 -6.99 -10.11
C LYS A 38 8.80 -8.42 -9.59
N LEU A 39 8.69 -8.59 -8.27
CA LEU A 39 8.65 -9.90 -7.63
C LEU A 39 7.47 -10.73 -8.12
N LEU A 40 6.32 -10.10 -8.35
CA LEU A 40 5.14 -10.73 -8.93
C LEU A 40 5.43 -11.26 -10.34
N ALA A 41 6.09 -10.48 -11.19
CA ALA A 41 6.52 -10.91 -12.52
C ALA A 41 7.52 -12.06 -12.47
N GLU A 42 8.40 -12.08 -11.47
CA GLU A 42 9.35 -13.18 -11.20
C GLU A 42 8.70 -14.38 -10.49
N LYS A 43 7.41 -14.28 -10.11
CA LYS A 43 6.68 -15.27 -9.31
C LYS A 43 7.37 -15.62 -7.99
N ASN A 44 8.03 -14.63 -7.38
CA ASN A 44 8.78 -14.81 -6.15
C ASN A 44 7.89 -14.52 -4.93
N TYR A 45 6.95 -15.43 -4.66
CA TYR A 45 5.94 -15.26 -3.60
C TYR A 45 6.54 -15.14 -2.20
N GLU A 46 7.69 -15.79 -1.94
CA GLU A 46 8.36 -15.72 -0.64
C GLU A 46 8.84 -14.30 -0.28
N GLU A 47 9.38 -13.57 -1.27
CA GLU A 47 9.79 -12.18 -1.05
C GLU A 47 8.57 -11.24 -1.01
N ILE A 48 7.52 -11.53 -1.78
CA ILE A 48 6.25 -10.78 -1.74
C ILE A 48 5.62 -10.88 -0.35
N GLU A 49 5.59 -12.08 0.24
CA GLU A 49 5.08 -12.31 1.60
C GLU A 49 5.85 -11.48 2.63
N LYS A 50 7.19 -11.52 2.59
CA LYS A 50 8.05 -10.73 3.50
C LYS A 50 7.82 -9.23 3.32
N LEU A 51 7.63 -8.78 2.08
CA LEU A 51 7.40 -7.38 1.77
C LEU A 51 6.00 -6.92 2.23
N GLY A 52 4.96 -7.74 1.99
CA GLY A 52 3.61 -7.55 2.51
C GLY A 52 3.58 -7.43 4.03
N HIS A 53 4.29 -8.32 4.74
CA HIS A 53 4.42 -8.25 6.20
C HIS A 53 5.09 -6.95 6.69
N LYS A 54 6.14 -6.48 5.99
CA LYS A 54 6.77 -5.17 6.29
C LYS A 54 5.81 -4.01 6.03
N ILE A 55 5.09 -4.04 4.91
CA ILE A 55 4.13 -3.01 4.51
C ILE A 55 3.03 -2.88 5.55
N LYS A 56 2.49 -4.01 5.99
CA LYS A 56 1.49 -4.14 7.04
C LYS A 56 1.95 -3.51 8.35
N GLY A 57 3.16 -3.86 8.80
CA GLY A 57 3.72 -3.37 10.07
C GLY A 57 4.07 -1.88 10.05
N SER A 58 4.28 -1.29 8.87
CA SER A 58 4.60 0.12 8.74
C SER A 58 3.39 1.02 8.47
N GLY A 59 2.19 0.49 8.20
CA GLY A 59 1.00 1.31 7.92
C GLY A 59 0.38 1.91 9.18
N GLY A 60 0.16 1.07 10.20
CA GLY A 60 -0.47 1.45 11.47
C GLY A 60 0.30 2.49 12.29
N GLY A 61 1.61 2.64 12.08
CA GLY A 61 2.41 3.66 12.76
C GLY A 61 2.16 5.10 12.28
N TYR A 62 1.55 5.27 11.10
CA TYR A 62 1.32 6.57 10.47
C TYR A 62 -0.17 6.87 10.24
N GLY A 63 -1.09 6.04 10.74
CA GLY A 63 -2.53 6.18 10.49
C GLY A 63 -3.01 5.59 9.15
N PHE A 64 -2.15 4.88 8.42
CA PHE A 64 -2.49 4.26 7.14
C PHE A 64 -3.08 2.87 7.35
N ASP A 65 -4.28 2.81 7.95
CA ASP A 65 -4.99 1.55 8.24
C ASP A 65 -5.23 0.72 6.97
N ARG A 66 -5.63 1.39 5.87
CA ARG A 66 -5.85 0.72 4.59
C ARG A 66 -4.59 0.07 4.02
N VAL A 67 -3.43 0.67 4.24
CA VAL A 67 -2.13 0.07 3.84
C VAL A 67 -1.82 -1.15 4.68
N THR A 68 -2.20 -1.13 5.96
CA THR A 68 -2.09 -2.30 6.83
C THR A 68 -3.01 -3.43 6.39
N GLU A 69 -4.24 -3.15 5.98
CA GLU A 69 -5.16 -4.13 5.39
C GLU A 69 -4.60 -4.72 4.09
N LEU A 70 -4.24 -3.87 3.11
CA LEU A 70 -3.71 -4.31 1.82
C LEU A 70 -2.41 -5.11 1.97
N GLY A 71 -1.53 -4.71 2.88
CA GLY A 71 -0.30 -5.45 3.19
C GLY A 71 -0.58 -6.85 3.73
N ARG A 72 -1.67 -7.01 4.50
CA ARG A 72 -2.14 -8.32 4.97
C ARG A 72 -2.74 -9.14 3.83
N ASP A 73 -3.56 -8.56 2.96
CA ASP A 73 -4.09 -9.26 1.79
C ASP A 73 -2.97 -9.75 0.86
N ILE A 74 -1.92 -8.94 0.67
CA ILE A 74 -0.71 -9.33 -0.08
C ILE A 74 0.00 -10.51 0.60
N GLU A 75 0.18 -10.46 1.92
CA GLU A 75 0.80 -11.54 2.72
C GLU A 75 0.00 -12.85 2.56
N GLU A 76 -1.32 -12.81 2.74
CA GLU A 76 -2.19 -13.99 2.63
C GLU A 76 -2.25 -14.53 1.19
N ALA A 77 -2.32 -13.65 0.18
CA ALA A 77 -2.33 -14.05 -1.22
C ALA A 77 -0.97 -14.63 -1.67
N ALA A 78 0.15 -14.11 -1.14
CA ALA A 78 1.48 -14.68 -1.37
C ALA A 78 1.60 -16.08 -0.77
N ALA A 79 1.13 -16.27 0.46
CA ALA A 79 1.11 -17.58 1.11
C ALA A 79 0.23 -18.60 0.37
N ALA A 80 -0.83 -18.14 -0.30
CA ALA A 80 -1.69 -18.95 -1.16
C ALA A 80 -1.16 -19.12 -2.61
N GLU A 81 -0.03 -18.49 -2.95
CA GLU A 81 0.53 -18.40 -4.31
C GLU A 81 -0.49 -17.86 -5.35
N ASP A 82 -1.42 -17.02 -4.90
CA ASP A 82 -2.53 -16.51 -5.70
C ASP A 82 -2.10 -15.23 -6.44
N HIS A 83 -1.52 -15.43 -7.62
CA HIS A 83 -1.00 -14.34 -8.45
C HIS A 83 -2.05 -13.29 -8.81
N SER A 84 -3.29 -13.70 -9.07
CA SER A 84 -4.38 -12.78 -9.44
C SER A 84 -4.77 -11.88 -8.26
N SER A 85 -4.88 -12.46 -7.06
CA SER A 85 -5.17 -11.71 -5.84
C SER A 85 -4.02 -10.77 -5.49
N LEU A 86 -2.77 -11.23 -5.60
CA LEU A 86 -1.59 -10.38 -5.42
C LEU A 86 -1.58 -9.18 -6.36
N GLN A 87 -1.77 -9.42 -7.66
CA GLN A 87 -1.81 -8.35 -8.65
C GLN A 87 -2.86 -7.30 -8.28
N LYS A 88 -4.06 -7.75 -7.94
CA LYS A 88 -5.16 -6.88 -7.55
C LYS A 88 -4.83 -6.07 -6.30
N SER A 89 -4.31 -6.69 -5.24
CA SER A 89 -3.94 -5.98 -4.01
C SER A 89 -2.81 -4.97 -4.21
N ILE A 90 -1.86 -5.26 -5.11
CA ILE A 90 -0.77 -4.35 -5.48
C ILE A 90 -1.31 -3.15 -6.27
N GLU A 91 -2.22 -3.37 -7.20
CA GLU A 91 -2.90 -2.31 -7.94
C GLU A 91 -3.73 -1.43 -7.00
N GLU A 92 -4.54 -2.03 -6.11
CA GLU A 92 -5.32 -1.30 -5.10
C GLU A 92 -4.43 -0.45 -4.18
N LEU A 93 -3.24 -0.97 -3.81
CA LEU A 93 -2.26 -0.22 -3.01
C LEU A 93 -1.67 0.98 -3.77
N ALA A 94 -1.41 0.83 -5.07
CA ALA A 94 -0.93 1.91 -5.91
C ALA A 94 -1.98 3.02 -6.08
N GLU A 95 -3.22 2.64 -6.41
CA GLU A 95 -4.34 3.57 -6.56
C GLU A 95 -4.62 4.30 -5.25
N TYR A 96 -4.58 3.59 -4.12
CA TYR A 96 -4.72 4.19 -2.80
C TYR A 96 -3.64 5.25 -2.54
N MET A 97 -2.37 4.96 -2.86
CA MET A 97 -1.25 5.89 -2.68
C MET A 97 -1.30 7.11 -3.61
N GLU A 98 -1.91 7.01 -4.78
CA GLU A 98 -2.11 8.14 -5.69
C GLU A 98 -3.30 9.02 -5.29
N GLY A 99 -4.35 8.43 -4.71
CA GLY A 99 -5.57 9.13 -4.29
C GLY A 99 -5.64 9.54 -2.81
N VAL A 100 -4.63 9.22 -2.00
CA VAL A 100 -4.63 9.52 -0.56
C VAL A 100 -4.43 11.02 -0.29
N GLU A 101 -5.34 11.59 0.51
CA GLU A 101 -5.23 12.97 1.01
C GLU A 101 -4.72 12.91 2.46
N ILE A 102 -3.51 13.43 2.69
CA ILE A 102 -2.90 13.40 4.02
C ILE A 102 -3.28 14.67 4.77
N VAL A 103 -4.00 14.50 5.88
CA VAL A 103 -4.36 15.57 6.81
C VAL A 103 -3.50 15.44 8.04
N TYR A 104 -2.82 16.52 8.41
CA TYR A 104 -2.03 16.59 9.62
C TYR A 104 -2.90 17.13 10.76
N GLU A 105 -2.96 16.43 11.89
CA GLU A 105 -3.69 16.85 13.10
C GLU A 105 -2.81 16.90 14.35
#